data_AF-A0A3M1RTI5-F1
#
_entry.id   AF-A0A3M1RTI5-F1
#
_cell.length_a   1.000
_cell.length_b   1.000
_cell.length_c   1.000
_cell.angle_alpha   90.00
_cell.angle_beta   90.00
_cell.angle_gamma   90.00
#
_symmetry.space_group_name_H-M   'P 1'
#
loop_
_entity.id
_entity.type
_entity.pdbx_description
1 polymer ?
#
loop_
_entity_poly.entity_id
_entity_poly.type
_entity_poly.pdbx_seq_one_letter_code
_entity_poly.pdbx_strand_id
1 'polypeptide(L)'
;MDTRSCTLWFGRRAVVWAVAVCLVGLCYCGKTTSSFAAEREIVGVLAIAAEPDVAESLGLTDNQRTQLQEIIDRYESDALEMAASLRDLTPDQRREKLAALRREAEKEGLALLSIQQRAKLEQTRLKREGLSALVDSSLADRLNLSADQRTRIRELLEKREEAVTAVEDEAEADRLRRE
;
A
#
# COMPACT_ATOMS: atom_id res chain seq x y z
N MET A 1 13.41 -71.60 15.05
CA MET A 1 13.55 -70.92 13.74
C MET A 1 12.15 -70.94 13.15
N ASP A 2 11.42 -69.83 12.99
CA ASP A 2 11.82 -68.62 12.30
C ASP A 2 11.00 -67.41 12.81
N THR A 3 11.68 -66.30 13.12
CA THR A 3 11.10 -65.06 13.67
C THR A 3 11.09 -63.99 12.59
N ARG A 4 10.18 -64.05 11.62
CA ARG A 4 10.07 -63.04 10.55
C ARG A 4 8.64 -62.88 10.03
N SER A 5 7.73 -62.30 10.81
CA SER A 5 6.41 -61.92 10.26
C SER A 5 5.73 -60.69 10.89
N CYS A 6 6.39 -59.90 11.75
CA CYS A 6 5.65 -58.94 12.59
C CYS A 6 5.77 -57.43 12.26
N THR A 7 6.42 -56.99 11.18
CA THR A 7 6.77 -55.56 11.03
C THR A 7 6.36 -54.88 9.71
N LEU A 8 5.41 -55.42 8.94
CA LEU A 8 5.06 -54.84 7.64
C LEU A 8 3.62 -54.33 7.48
N TRP A 9 2.83 -54.23 8.57
CA TRP A 9 1.42 -53.83 8.46
C TRP A 9 1.08 -52.39 8.93
N PHE A 10 1.94 -51.72 9.69
CA PHE A 10 1.61 -50.41 10.29
C PHE A 10 2.10 -49.17 9.52
N GLY A 11 2.96 -49.30 8.50
CA GLY A 11 3.64 -48.15 7.88
C GLY A 11 2.87 -47.39 6.78
N ARG A 12 1.86 -48.01 6.12
CA ARG A 12 1.23 -47.42 4.91
C ARG A 12 0.02 -46.53 5.15
N ARG A 13 -0.58 -46.52 6.35
CA ARG A 13 -1.77 -45.70 6.65
C ARG A 13 -1.44 -44.33 7.27
N ALA A 14 -0.28 -44.19 7.92
CA ALA A 14 0.15 -42.94 8.53
C ALA A 14 0.59 -41.88 7.50
N VAL A 15 1.21 -42.31 6.40
CA VAL A 15 1.71 -41.38 5.35
C VAL A 15 0.57 -40.74 4.55
N VAL A 16 -0.54 -41.47 4.34
CA VAL A 16 -1.69 -40.94 3.57
C VAL A 16 -2.46 -39.87 4.35
N TRP A 17 -2.54 -39.98 5.68
CA TRP A 17 -3.15 -38.94 6.51
C TRP A 17 -2.26 -37.70 6.70
N ALA A 18 -0.94 -37.87 6.71
CA ALA A 18 -0.01 -36.74 6.79
C ALA A 18 -0.02 -35.84 5.54
N VAL A 19 -0.24 -36.42 4.35
CA VAL A 19 -0.30 -35.64 3.09
C VAL A 19 -1.63 -34.91 2.91
N ALA A 20 -2.73 -35.46 3.42
CA ALA A 20 -4.06 -34.83 3.33
C ALA A 20 -4.20 -33.57 4.20
N VAL A 21 -3.51 -33.49 5.34
CA VAL A 21 -3.54 -32.31 6.22
C VAL A 21 -2.71 -31.14 5.66
N CYS A 22 -1.65 -31.42 4.91
CA CYS A 22 -0.87 -30.37 4.25
C CYS A 22 -1.56 -29.74 3.03
N LEU A 23 -2.47 -30.45 2.36
CA LEU A 23 -3.18 -29.92 1.18
C LEU A 23 -4.43 -29.10 1.53
N VAL A 24 -5.01 -29.25 2.73
CA VAL A 24 -6.14 -28.43 3.20
C VAL A 24 -5.66 -27.18 3.97
N GLY A 25 -4.46 -27.22 4.56
CA GLY A 25 -3.86 -26.08 5.27
C GLY A 25 -3.33 -24.96 4.37
N LEU A 26 -3.15 -25.20 3.07
CA LEU A 26 -2.53 -24.24 2.15
C LEU A 26 -3.50 -23.20 1.55
N CYS A 27 -4.81 -23.30 1.80
CA CYS A 27 -5.82 -22.41 1.18
C CYS A 27 -6.34 -21.27 2.08
N TYR A 28 -5.86 -21.12 3.32
CA TYR A 28 -6.42 -20.13 4.26
C TYR A 28 -5.68 -18.79 4.38
N CYS A 29 -4.64 -18.53 3.57
CA CYS A 29 -4.01 -17.21 3.47
C CYS A 29 -4.25 -16.57 2.10
N GLY A 30 -5.51 -16.54 1.66
CA GLY A 30 -5.96 -15.67 0.58
C GLY A 30 -6.25 -14.25 1.09
N LYS A 31 -5.30 -13.60 1.77
CA LYS A 31 -5.32 -12.14 1.84
C LYS A 31 -4.52 -11.66 0.66
N THR A 32 -5.21 -11.40 -0.45
CA THR A 32 -4.68 -10.65 -1.58
C THR A 32 -4.09 -9.36 -1.02
N THR A 33 -2.77 -9.25 -1.02
CA THR A 33 -2.09 -7.99 -0.73
C THR A 33 -2.41 -7.05 -1.89
N SER A 34 -3.43 -6.21 -1.75
CA SER A 34 -3.57 -5.02 -2.58
C SER A 34 -2.23 -4.29 -2.53
N SER A 35 -1.73 -3.88 -3.70
CA SER A 35 -0.50 -3.10 -3.73
C SER A 35 -0.77 -1.78 -3.00
N PHE A 36 0.00 -1.51 -1.94
CA PHE A 36 -0.04 -0.24 -1.19
C PHE A 36 0.01 0.99 -2.11
N ALA A 37 0.62 0.86 -3.28
CA ALA A 37 0.66 1.93 -4.28
C ALA A 37 -0.72 2.21 -4.92
N ALA A 38 -1.51 1.19 -5.21
CA ALA A 38 -2.85 1.33 -5.80
C ALA A 38 -3.86 1.84 -4.76
N GLU A 39 -3.78 1.34 -3.53
CA GLU A 39 -4.61 1.81 -2.41
C GLU A 39 -4.35 3.30 -2.14
N ARG A 40 -3.08 3.73 -2.12
CA ARG A 40 -2.71 5.14 -1.91
C ARG A 40 -3.13 6.07 -3.04
N GLU A 41 -3.26 5.58 -4.27
CA GLU A 41 -3.80 6.37 -5.38
C GLU A 41 -5.29 6.70 -5.16
N ILE A 42 -6.04 5.76 -4.61
CA ILE A 42 -7.49 5.85 -4.41
C ILE A 42 -7.84 6.54 -3.09
N VAL A 43 -7.27 6.13 -1.95
CA VAL A 43 -7.65 6.63 -0.61
C VAL A 43 -6.61 7.55 0.02
N GLY A 44 -5.47 7.78 -0.66
CA GLY A 44 -4.52 8.84 -0.30
C GLY A 44 -3.91 8.68 1.08
N VAL A 45 -4.02 9.72 1.91
CA VAL A 45 -3.46 9.73 3.27
C VAL A 45 -4.14 8.70 4.20
N LEU A 46 -5.35 8.24 3.87
CA LEU A 46 -6.05 7.24 4.69
C LEU A 46 -5.36 5.88 4.66
N ALA A 47 -4.70 5.52 3.55
CA ALA A 47 -3.89 4.31 3.46
C ALA A 47 -2.82 4.28 4.57
N ILE A 48 -2.19 5.43 4.84
CA ILE A 48 -1.20 5.57 5.91
C ILE A 48 -1.86 5.41 7.29
N ALA A 49 -3.07 5.95 7.46
CA ALA A 49 -3.79 5.89 8.73
C ALA A 49 -4.31 4.48 9.08
N ALA A 50 -4.59 3.66 8.06
CA ALA A 50 -5.09 2.29 8.22
C ALA A 50 -3.99 1.26 8.55
N GLU A 51 -2.72 1.60 8.28
CA GLU A 51 -1.61 0.73 8.66
C GLU A 51 -1.59 0.46 10.17
N PRO A 52 -1.41 -0.81 10.61
CA PRO A 52 -1.56 -1.18 12.02
C PRO A 52 -0.73 -0.33 12.98
N ASP A 53 0.57 -0.17 12.69
CA ASP A 53 1.50 0.58 13.55
C ASP A 53 1.16 2.07 13.59
N VAL A 54 0.67 2.63 12.47
CA VAL A 54 0.26 4.03 12.40
C VAL A 54 -1.04 4.22 13.17
N ALA A 55 -2.05 3.38 12.93
CA ALA A 55 -3.32 3.39 13.64
C ALA A 55 -3.15 3.28 15.16
N GLU A 56 -2.24 2.41 15.61
CA GLU A 56 -1.85 2.32 17.01
C GLU A 56 -1.19 3.62 17.49
N SER A 57 -0.22 4.15 16.75
CA SER A 57 0.45 5.40 17.11
C SER A 57 -0.53 6.58 17.18
N LEU A 58 -1.53 6.63 16.31
CA LEU A 58 -2.58 7.65 16.30
C LEU A 58 -3.56 7.48 17.47
N GLY A 59 -3.50 6.35 18.17
CA GLY A 59 -4.44 6.02 19.24
C GLY A 59 -5.86 5.88 18.71
N LEU A 60 -6.03 5.30 17.51
CA LEU A 60 -7.37 5.04 16.97
C LEU A 60 -8.09 4.04 17.87
N THR A 61 -9.36 4.32 18.17
CA THR A 61 -10.22 3.33 18.83
C THR A 61 -10.58 2.20 17.86
N ASP A 62 -11.01 1.05 18.37
CA ASP A 62 -11.44 -0.08 17.51
C ASP A 62 -12.62 0.31 16.62
N ASN A 63 -13.53 1.15 17.12
CA ASN A 63 -14.62 1.69 16.33
C ASN A 63 -14.12 2.60 15.20
N GLN A 64 -13.18 3.51 15.49
CA GLN A 64 -12.58 4.35 14.45
C GLN A 64 -11.82 3.52 13.40
N ARG A 65 -11.09 2.48 13.83
CA ARG A 65 -10.38 1.57 12.91
C ARG A 65 -11.37 0.84 11.99
N THR A 66 -12.45 0.33 12.55
CA THR A 66 -13.49 -0.37 11.79
C THR A 66 -14.14 0.56 10.76
N GLN A 67 -14.57 1.75 11.19
CA GLN A 67 -15.17 2.75 10.31
C GLN A 67 -14.20 3.23 9.22
N LEU A 68 -12.92 3.40 9.56
CA LEU A 68 -11.91 3.78 8.59
C LEU A 68 -11.72 2.69 7.53
N GLN A 69 -11.69 1.42 7.93
CA GLN A 69 -11.59 0.30 6.99
C GLN A 69 -12.82 0.21 6.09
N GLU A 70 -14.03 0.38 6.63
CA GLU A 70 -15.26 0.40 5.85
C GLU A 70 -15.27 1.50 4.78
N ILE A 71 -14.76 2.70 5.12
CA ILE A 71 -14.59 3.79 4.17
C ILE A 71 -13.61 3.39 3.07
N ILE A 72 -12.45 2.86 3.44
CA ILE A 72 -11.41 2.44 2.48
C ILE A 72 -11.95 1.38 1.52
N ASP A 73 -12.51 0.29 2.06
CA ASP A 73 -13.04 -0.83 1.29
C ASP A 73 -14.12 -0.38 0.31
N ARG A 74 -14.97 0.57 0.71
CA ARG A 74 -16.01 1.13 -0.15
C ARG A 74 -15.41 1.92 -1.31
N TYR A 75 -14.46 2.84 -1.05
CA TYR A 75 -13.84 3.62 -2.12
C TYR A 75 -12.97 2.77 -3.05
N GLU A 76 -12.32 1.73 -2.53
CA GLU A 76 -11.64 0.73 -3.37
C GLU A 76 -12.63 -0.01 -4.28
N SER A 77 -13.78 -0.42 -3.73
CA SER A 77 -14.84 -1.07 -4.50
C SER A 77 -15.39 -0.15 -5.59
N ASP A 78 -15.67 1.12 -5.26
CA ASP A 78 -16.12 2.14 -6.21
C ASP A 78 -15.08 2.34 -7.33
N ALA A 79 -13.79 2.39 -7.00
CA ALA A 79 -12.71 2.50 -7.98
C ALA A 79 -12.64 1.27 -8.90
N LEU A 80 -12.85 0.06 -8.38
CA LEU A 80 -12.91 -1.17 -9.16
C LEU A 80 -14.10 -1.19 -10.11
N GLU A 81 -15.29 -0.76 -9.66
CA GLU A 81 -16.47 -0.64 -10.53
C GLU A 81 -16.24 0.38 -11.65
N MET A 82 -15.53 1.46 -11.35
CA MET A 82 -15.16 2.49 -12.33
C MET A 82 -14.02 2.06 -13.26
N ALA A 83 -13.26 0.99 -12.97
CA ALA A 83 -12.05 0.62 -13.70
C ALA A 83 -12.29 0.46 -15.21
N ALA A 84 -13.43 -0.11 -15.60
CA ALA A 84 -13.82 -0.22 -17.02
C ALA A 84 -13.93 1.15 -17.70
N SER A 85 -14.53 2.13 -17.02
CA SER A 85 -14.69 3.51 -17.51
C SER A 85 -13.38 4.31 -17.51
N LEU A 86 -12.43 3.95 -16.64
CA LEU A 86 -11.12 4.62 -16.54
C LEU A 86 -10.15 4.16 -17.64
N ARG A 87 -10.36 2.96 -18.20
CA ARG A 87 -9.52 2.41 -19.27
C ARG A 87 -9.59 3.23 -20.55
N ASP A 88 -10.78 3.76 -20.87
CA ASP A 88 -11.03 4.49 -22.12
C ASP A 88 -10.62 5.97 -22.04
N LEU A 89 -10.18 6.43 -20.86
CA LEU A 89 -9.72 7.80 -20.62
C LEU A 89 -8.23 7.97 -20.89
N THR A 90 -7.84 9.21 -21.23
CA THR A 90 -6.43 9.59 -21.26
C THR A 90 -5.81 9.51 -19.85
N PRO A 91 -4.48 9.40 -19.72
CA PRO A 91 -3.81 9.40 -18.42
C PRO A 91 -4.18 10.61 -17.55
N ASP A 92 -4.31 11.80 -18.14
CA ASP A 92 -4.68 13.02 -17.42
C ASP A 92 -6.10 12.97 -16.87
N GLN A 93 -7.05 12.55 -17.70
CA GLN A 93 -8.45 12.40 -17.30
C GLN A 93 -8.62 11.34 -16.22
N ARG A 94 -7.86 10.24 -16.30
CA ARG A 94 -7.84 9.19 -15.27
C ARG A 94 -7.33 9.75 -13.95
N ARG A 95 -6.19 10.47 -13.97
CA ARG A 95 -5.62 11.11 -12.79
C ARG A 95 -6.59 12.08 -12.14
N GLU A 96 -7.27 12.91 -12.93
CA GLU A 96 -8.24 13.87 -12.42
C GLU A 96 -9.45 13.19 -11.76
N LYS A 97 -10.01 12.14 -12.39
CA LYS A 97 -11.11 11.36 -11.80
C LYS A 97 -10.71 10.68 -10.50
N LEU A 98 -9.56 10.01 -10.47
CA LEU A 98 -9.06 9.36 -9.25
C LEU A 98 -8.74 10.39 -8.17
N ALA A 99 -8.18 11.55 -8.53
CA ALA A 99 -7.95 12.64 -7.57
C ALA A 99 -9.24 13.22 -6.99
N ALA A 100 -10.35 13.21 -7.73
CA ALA A 100 -11.66 13.59 -7.20
C ALA A 100 -12.17 12.56 -6.18
N LEU A 101 -12.09 11.27 -6.52
CA LEU A 101 -12.47 10.18 -5.62
C LEU A 101 -11.65 10.20 -4.32
N ARG A 102 -10.33 10.35 -4.45
CA ARG A 102 -9.42 10.46 -3.31
C ARG A 102 -9.75 11.61 -2.39
N ARG A 103 -10.08 12.79 -2.93
CA ARG A 103 -10.45 13.95 -2.11
C ARG A 103 -11.70 13.69 -1.28
N GLU A 104 -12.69 13.00 -1.84
CA GLU A 104 -13.90 12.67 -1.08
C GLU A 104 -13.63 11.58 -0.03
N ALA A 105 -12.84 10.55 -0.38
CA ALA A 105 -12.38 9.54 0.56
C ALA A 105 -11.66 10.18 1.75
N GLU A 106 -10.62 10.97 1.49
CA GLU A 106 -9.83 11.66 2.51
C GLU A 106 -10.71 12.57 3.38
N LYS A 107 -11.61 13.34 2.79
CA LYS A 107 -12.53 14.21 3.52
C LYS A 107 -13.39 13.43 4.51
N GLU A 108 -13.94 12.29 4.09
CA GLU A 108 -14.77 11.44 4.94
C GLU A 108 -13.97 10.74 6.03
N GLY A 109 -12.85 10.09 5.68
CA GLY A 109 -12.01 9.39 6.65
C GLY A 109 -11.35 10.33 7.66
N LEU A 110 -10.90 11.51 7.22
CA LEU A 110 -10.35 12.52 8.13
C LEU A 110 -11.42 13.05 9.09
N ALA A 111 -12.69 13.09 8.69
CA ALA A 111 -13.79 13.51 9.57
C ALA A 111 -13.89 12.64 10.84
N LEU A 112 -13.51 11.35 10.76
CA LEU A 112 -13.48 10.42 11.90
C LEU A 112 -12.36 10.74 12.90
N LEU A 113 -11.32 11.45 12.47
CA LEU A 113 -10.14 11.72 13.26
C LEU A 113 -10.27 13.04 14.03
N SER A 114 -9.79 13.06 15.27
CA SER A 114 -9.65 14.28 16.05
C SER A 114 -8.58 15.21 15.44
N ILE A 115 -8.60 16.49 15.83
CA ILE A 115 -7.59 17.46 15.36
C ILE A 115 -6.16 16.99 15.70
N GLN A 116 -5.96 16.42 16.89
CA GLN A 116 -4.66 15.90 17.31
C GLN A 116 -4.24 14.67 16.49
N GLN A 117 -5.19 13.77 16.19
CA GLN A 117 -4.94 12.60 15.33
C GLN A 117 -4.56 13.04 13.91
N ARG A 118 -5.28 14.00 13.32
CA ARG A 118 -4.95 14.56 11.99
C ARG A 118 -3.57 15.19 11.96
N ALA A 119 -3.20 15.96 12.99
CA ALA A 119 -1.88 16.57 13.08
C ALA A 119 -0.76 15.52 13.16
N LYS A 120 -0.97 14.42 13.91
CA LYS A 120 0.00 13.33 14.01
C LYS A 120 0.08 12.50 12.72
N LEU A 121 -1.04 12.30 12.05
CA LEU A 121 -1.09 11.65 10.73
C LEU A 121 -0.31 12.48 9.71
N GLU A 122 -0.50 13.80 9.70
CA GLU A 122 0.23 14.71 8.81
C GLU A 122 1.74 14.67 9.07
N GLN A 123 2.17 14.65 10.34
CA GLN A 123 3.59 14.45 10.66
C GLN A 123 4.13 13.11 10.17
N THR A 124 3.33 12.05 10.27
CA THR A 124 3.71 10.70 9.79
C THR A 124 3.84 10.70 8.27
N ARG A 125 2.91 11.34 7.56
CA ARG A 125 2.96 11.56 6.11
C ARG A 125 4.22 12.29 5.69
N LEU A 126 4.50 13.45 6.31
CA LEU A 126 5.68 14.26 6.02
C LEU A 126 7.00 13.51 6.27
N LYS A 127 7.07 12.70 7.33
CA LYS A 127 8.25 11.86 7.61
C LYS A 127 8.50 10.82 6.52
N ARG A 128 7.44 10.26 5.93
CA ARG A 128 7.54 9.23 4.88
C ARG A 128 7.85 9.81 3.51
N GLU A 129 7.22 10.92 3.16
CA GLU A 129 7.49 11.63 1.92
C GLU A 129 8.87 12.30 1.95
N GLY A 130 9.31 12.76 3.12
CA GLY A 130 10.61 13.40 3.27
C GLY A 130 10.71 14.65 2.41
N LEU A 131 11.76 14.74 1.58
CA LEU A 131 11.98 15.90 0.71
C LEU A 131 10.95 16.02 -0.42
N SER A 132 10.30 14.94 -0.84
CA SER A 132 9.28 15.01 -1.90
C SER A 132 8.03 15.77 -1.44
N ALA A 133 7.76 15.82 -0.13
CA ALA A 133 6.68 16.61 0.44
C ALA A 133 6.80 18.10 0.12
N LEU A 134 8.00 18.61 -0.16
CA LEU A 134 8.22 20.03 -0.48
C LEU A 134 7.63 20.45 -1.84
N VAL A 135 7.27 19.48 -2.69
CA VAL A 135 6.59 19.73 -3.97
C VAL A 135 5.09 19.94 -3.77
N ASP A 136 4.54 19.49 -2.64
CA ASP A 136 3.15 19.74 -2.28
C ASP A 136 2.89 21.24 -2.16
N SER A 137 1.85 21.74 -2.83
CA SER A 137 1.55 23.17 -2.88
C SER A 137 1.19 23.71 -1.50
N SER A 138 0.44 22.96 -0.70
CA SER A 138 0.04 23.39 0.65
C SER A 138 1.25 23.54 1.57
N LEU A 139 2.18 22.57 1.55
CA LEU A 139 3.41 22.66 2.34
C LEU A 139 4.34 23.77 1.83
N ALA A 140 4.48 23.91 0.50
CA ALA A 140 5.28 24.96 -0.10
C ALA A 140 4.76 26.36 0.25
N ASP A 141 3.43 26.55 0.29
CA ASP A 141 2.80 27.79 0.72
C ASP A 141 3.03 28.06 2.21
N ARG A 142 2.90 27.03 3.07
CA ARG A 142 3.17 27.15 4.52
C ARG A 142 4.61 27.51 4.83
N LEU A 143 5.55 27.05 4.01
CA LEU A 143 6.98 27.37 4.10
C LEU A 143 7.35 28.65 3.33
N ASN A 144 6.36 29.29 2.69
CA ASN A 144 6.52 30.49 1.88
C ASN A 144 7.61 30.36 0.81
N LEU A 145 7.68 29.19 0.17
CA LEU A 145 8.66 28.92 -0.90
C LEU A 145 8.31 29.74 -2.14
N SER A 146 9.29 30.45 -2.68
CA SER A 146 9.15 31.21 -3.92
C SER A 146 8.96 30.27 -5.13
N ALA A 147 8.44 30.81 -6.24
CA ALA A 147 8.30 30.05 -7.48
C ALA A 147 9.64 29.43 -7.93
N ASP A 148 10.73 30.20 -7.86
CA ASP A 148 12.08 29.73 -8.19
C ASP A 148 12.55 28.60 -7.26
N GLN A 149 12.28 28.71 -5.95
CA GLN A 149 12.63 27.64 -4.99
C GLN A 149 11.86 26.36 -5.30
N ARG A 150 10.56 26.46 -5.59
CA ARG A 150 9.73 25.29 -5.95
C ARG A 150 10.23 24.63 -7.24
N THR A 151 10.60 25.41 -8.24
CA THR A 151 11.16 24.89 -9.50
C THR A 151 12.47 24.15 -9.26
N ARG A 152 13.41 24.75 -8.51
CA ARG A 152 14.70 24.09 -8.19
C ARG A 152 14.52 22.80 -7.39
N ILE A 153 13.57 22.77 -6.44
CA ILE A 153 13.27 21.56 -5.67
C ILE A 153 12.74 20.47 -6.60
N ARG A 154 11.82 20.81 -7.52
CA ARG A 154 11.30 19.85 -8.50
C ARG A 154 12.41 19.27 -9.38
N GLU A 155 13.26 20.13 -9.95
CA GLU A 155 14.40 19.70 -10.77
C GLU A 155 15.37 18.79 -9.99
N LEU A 156 15.62 19.09 -8.70
CA LEU A 156 16.48 18.25 -7.86
C LEU A 156 15.87 16.87 -7.59
N LEU A 157 14.55 16.81 -7.41
CA LEU A 157 13.84 15.56 -7.18
C LEU A 157 13.76 14.71 -8.45
N GLU A 158 13.50 15.34 -9.61
CA GLU A 158 13.53 14.67 -10.92
C GLU A 158 14.91 14.06 -11.19
N LYS A 159 15.99 14.84 -11.01
CA LYS A 159 17.36 14.32 -11.16
C LYS A 159 17.68 13.16 -10.20
N ARG A 160 17.15 13.22 -8.98
CA ARG A 160 17.32 12.13 -8.02
C ARG A 160 16.60 10.87 -8.49
N GLU A 161 15.39 11.01 -9.01
CA GLU A 161 14.61 9.88 -9.53
C GLU A 161 15.29 9.24 -10.73
N GLU A 162 15.77 10.04 -11.69
CA GLU A 162 16.58 9.57 -12.83
C GLU A 162 17.85 8.84 -12.40
N ALA A 163 18.54 9.33 -11.36
CA ALA A 163 19.73 8.67 -10.84
C ALA A 163 19.42 7.34 -10.15
N VAL A 164 18.27 7.23 -9.48
CA VAL A 164 17.83 5.96 -8.85
C VAL A 164 17.47 4.94 -9.92
N THR A 165 16.68 5.32 -10.93
CA THR A 165 16.29 4.41 -12.01
C THR A 165 17.49 3.92 -12.81
N ALA A 166 18.45 4.80 -13.10
CA ALA A 166 19.69 4.42 -13.79
C ALA A 166 20.50 3.35 -13.02
N VAL A 167 20.55 3.45 -11.69
CA VAL A 167 21.24 2.45 -10.84
C VAL A 167 20.48 1.12 -10.80
N GLU A 168 19.15 1.16 -10.77
CA GLU A 168 18.31 -0.05 -10.81
C GLU A 168 18.46 -0.79 -12.14
N ASP A 169 18.43 -0.06 -13.26
CA ASP A 169 18.64 -0.60 -14.61
C ASP A 169 20.05 -1.20 -14.76
N GLU A 170 21.07 -0.53 -14.23
CA GLU A 170 22.45 -1.07 -14.22
C GLU A 170 22.54 -2.35 -13.39
N ALA A 171 21.92 -2.38 -12.21
CA ALA A 171 21.90 -3.55 -11.35
C ALA A 171 21.13 -4.74 -11.97
N GLU A 172 20.05 -4.49 -12.71
CA GLU A 172 19.30 -5.52 -13.44
C GLU A 172 20.09 -6.05 -14.64
N ALA A 173 20.70 -5.16 -15.43
CA ALA A 173 21.58 -5.55 -16.53
C ALA A 173 22.75 -6.42 -16.06
N ASP A 174 23.32 -6.11 -14.89
CA ASP A 174 24.37 -6.91 -14.27
C ASP A 174 23.91 -8.27 -13.77
N ARG A 175 22.66 -8.41 -13.30
CA ARG A 175 22.08 -9.73 -12.96
C ARG A 175 21.93 -10.59 -14.20
N LEU A 176 21.37 -10.04 -15.28
CA LEU A 176 21.19 -10.76 -16.55
C LEU A 176 22.51 -11.20 -17.18
N ARG A 177 23.60 -10.46 -16.98
CA ARG A 177 24.94 -10.86 -17.45
C ARG A 177 25.54 -12.02 -16.66
N ARG A 178 25.06 -12.31 -15.45
CA ARG A 178 25.61 -13.35 -14.55
C ARG A 178 24.85 -14.67 -14.63
N GLU A 179 23.72 -14.72 -15.34
CA GLU A 179 22.93 -15.93 -15.63
C GLU A 179 23.36 -16.57 -16.96
#